data_AF-A0A1E8Q2X7-F1
#
_entry.id   AF-A0A1E8Q2X7-F1
#
_cell.length_a   1.000
_cell.length_b   1.000
_cell.length_c   1.000
_cell.angle_alpha   90.00
_cell.angle_beta   90.00
_cell.angle_gamma   90.00
#
_symmetry.space_group_name_H-M   'P 1'
#
loop_
_entity.id
_entity.type
_entity.pdbx_description
1 polymer ?
#
loop_
_entity_poly.entity_id
_entity_poly.type
_entity_poly.pdbx_seq_one_letter_code
_entity_poly.pdbx_strand_id
1 'polypeptide(L)'
;MTATLPVIVLRAVDTAAADHGTDRTAVLTDIVCFHYDRPDLMRHLPQQVLFETTSAATELSDEDRRIGPHVKVRPPRVVADIIDVDHMRLGIERSTYLADIVCHHMGYPELVRDTEVQKEGLPLAM
;
A
#
# COMPACT_ATOMS: atom_id res chain seq x y z
N MET A 1 -2.64 -5.05 11.41
CA MET A 1 -1.92 -3.76 11.35
C MET A 1 -2.69 -2.79 10.45
N THR A 2 -2.25 -1.54 10.31
CA THR A 2 -2.91 -0.52 9.48
C THR A 2 -1.91 0.22 8.61
N ALA A 3 -2.35 0.67 7.45
CA ALA A 3 -1.58 1.50 6.52
C ALA A 3 -2.37 2.78 6.16
N THR A 4 -1.66 3.85 5.83
CA THR A 4 -2.21 5.11 5.31
C THR A 4 -1.76 5.26 3.87
N LEU A 5 -2.70 5.19 2.94
CA LEU A 5 -2.41 5.14 1.51
C LEU A 5 -2.87 6.45 0.84
N PRO A 6 -2.18 6.91 -0.22
CA PRO A 6 -2.70 7.95 -1.10
C PRO A 6 -4.08 7.58 -1.66
N VAL A 7 -4.92 8.59 -1.93
CA VAL A 7 -6.30 8.38 -2.41
C VAL A 7 -6.34 7.58 -3.71
N ILE A 8 -5.42 7.83 -4.65
CA ILE A 8 -5.39 7.07 -5.92
C ILE A 8 -5.10 5.58 -5.69
N VAL A 9 -4.19 5.27 -4.76
CA VAL A 9 -3.84 3.89 -4.40
C VAL A 9 -5.04 3.22 -3.74
N LEU A 10 -5.77 3.93 -2.86
CA LEU A 10 -7.01 3.41 -2.27
C LEU A 10 -8.06 3.10 -3.34
N ARG A 11 -8.25 3.98 -4.31
CA ARG A 11 -9.18 3.76 -5.44
C ARG A 11 -8.77 2.55 -6.27
N ALA A 12 -7.49 2.44 -6.61
CA ALA A 12 -6.97 1.29 -7.37
C ALA A 12 -7.18 -0.03 -6.61
N VAL A 13 -6.93 -0.04 -5.30
CA VAL A 13 -7.19 -1.21 -4.45
C VAL A 13 -8.69 -1.53 -4.39
N ASP A 14 -9.57 -0.52 -4.30
CA ASP A 14 -11.02 -0.71 -4.31
C ASP A 14 -11.53 -1.27 -5.65
N THR A 15 -10.98 -0.80 -6.76
CA THR A 15 -11.26 -1.34 -8.10
C THR A 15 -10.83 -2.79 -8.19
N ALA A 16 -9.59 -3.12 -7.78
CA ALA A 16 -9.11 -4.50 -7.75
C ALA A 16 -9.97 -5.39 -6.84
N ALA A 17 -10.41 -4.86 -5.69
CA ALA A 17 -11.30 -5.59 -4.80
C ALA A 17 -12.65 -5.91 -5.48
N ALA A 18 -13.23 -4.93 -6.19
CA ALA A 18 -14.47 -5.11 -6.92
C ALA A 18 -14.34 -6.11 -8.09
N ASP A 19 -13.28 -5.99 -8.89
CA ASP A 19 -13.02 -6.86 -10.05
C ASP A 19 -12.86 -8.34 -9.64
N HIS A 20 -12.36 -8.58 -8.42
CA HIS A 20 -12.15 -9.92 -7.87
C HIS A 20 -13.21 -10.36 -6.84
N GLY A 21 -14.28 -9.58 -6.66
CA GLY A 21 -15.36 -9.93 -5.72
C GLY A 21 -14.89 -10.10 -4.27
N THR A 22 -13.86 -9.33 -3.86
CA THR A 22 -13.25 -9.39 -2.54
C THR A 22 -13.32 -8.03 -1.85
N ASP A 23 -12.68 -7.89 -0.69
CA ASP A 23 -12.58 -6.62 0.04
C ASP A 23 -11.17 -6.02 0.00
N ARG A 24 -11.09 -4.73 0.33
CA ARG A 24 -9.83 -3.98 0.42
C ARG A 24 -8.79 -4.65 1.31
N THR A 25 -9.20 -5.18 2.47
CA THR A 25 -8.28 -5.80 3.44
C THR A 25 -7.66 -7.05 2.85
N ALA A 26 -8.43 -7.85 2.11
CA ALA A 26 -7.98 -9.04 1.42
C ALA A 26 -6.95 -8.69 0.34
N VAL A 27 -7.23 -7.69 -0.51
CA VAL A 27 -6.29 -7.21 -1.53
C VAL A 27 -4.96 -6.78 -0.91
N LEU A 28 -5.00 -5.92 0.10
CA LEU A 28 -3.80 -5.43 0.78
C LEU A 28 -3.01 -6.56 1.44
N THR A 29 -3.71 -7.56 1.98
CA THR A 29 -3.09 -8.72 2.59
C THR A 29 -2.34 -9.57 1.57
N ASP A 30 -2.96 -9.82 0.41
CA ASP A 30 -2.34 -10.60 -0.66
C ASP A 30 -1.14 -9.88 -1.27
N ILE A 31 -1.20 -8.56 -1.46
CA ILE A 31 -0.06 -7.73 -1.90
C ILE A 31 1.12 -7.90 -0.94
N VAL A 32 0.87 -7.79 0.36
CA VAL A 32 1.92 -7.91 1.36
C VAL A 32 2.48 -9.34 1.40
N CYS A 33 1.64 -10.37 1.29
CA CYS A 33 2.13 -11.75 1.20
C CYS A 33 3.00 -11.96 -0.04
N PHE A 34 2.59 -11.39 -1.18
CA PHE A 34 3.35 -11.43 -2.42
C PHE A 34 4.72 -10.74 -2.30
N HIS A 35 4.77 -9.56 -1.68
CA HIS A 35 6.02 -8.83 -1.44
C HIS A 35 7.08 -9.64 -0.68
N TYR A 36 6.65 -10.50 0.25
CA TYR A 36 7.53 -11.35 1.05
C TYR A 36 7.76 -12.74 0.44
N ASP A 37 7.52 -12.92 -0.86
CA ASP A 37 7.64 -14.21 -1.55
C ASP A 37 6.79 -15.32 -0.89
N ARG A 38 5.60 -14.96 -0.37
CA ARG A 38 4.62 -15.89 0.21
C ARG A 38 3.32 -15.97 -0.59
N PRO A 39 3.37 -16.31 -1.89
CA PRO A 39 2.16 -16.46 -2.67
C PRO A 39 1.30 -17.67 -2.25
N ASP A 40 1.91 -18.64 -1.55
CA ASP A 40 1.22 -19.76 -0.91
C ASP A 40 0.19 -19.31 0.12
N LEU A 41 0.32 -18.09 0.64
CA LEU A 41 -0.57 -17.50 1.63
C LEU A 41 -1.62 -16.54 1.04
N MET A 42 -1.52 -16.22 -0.25
CA MET A 42 -2.51 -15.40 -0.95
C MET A 42 -3.82 -16.18 -1.10
N ARG A 43 -4.96 -15.50 -0.98
CA ARG A 43 -6.27 -16.17 -0.97
C ARG A 43 -7.25 -15.66 -2.01
N HIS A 44 -7.05 -14.45 -2.54
CA HIS A 44 -8.07 -13.72 -3.28
C HIS A 44 -7.57 -13.17 -4.61
N LEU A 45 -6.30 -12.75 -4.70
CA LEU A 45 -5.71 -12.22 -5.92
C LEU A 45 -4.82 -13.25 -6.62
N PRO A 46 -5.02 -13.53 -7.92
CA PRO A 46 -4.02 -14.24 -8.71
C PRO A 46 -2.81 -13.33 -8.96
N GLN A 47 -1.60 -13.87 -8.86
CA GLN A 47 -0.34 -13.11 -8.99
C GLN A 47 -0.27 -12.25 -10.25
N GLN A 48 -0.88 -12.69 -11.36
CA GLN A 48 -0.90 -12.00 -12.65
C GLN A 48 -1.49 -10.58 -12.56
N VAL A 49 -2.47 -10.36 -11.68
CA VAL A 49 -3.14 -9.05 -11.52
C VAL A 49 -2.22 -8.03 -10.85
N LEU A 50 -1.36 -8.48 -9.93
CA LEU A 50 -0.38 -7.61 -9.26
C LEU A 50 0.65 -7.05 -10.25
N PHE A 51 0.94 -7.78 -11.33
CA PHE A 51 1.87 -7.35 -12.37
C PHE A 51 1.19 -6.49 -13.45
N GLU A 52 -0.08 -6.77 -13.78
CA GLU A 52 -0.83 -6.05 -14.82
C GLU A 52 -1.22 -4.62 -14.43
N THR A 53 -1.25 -4.31 -13.14
CA THR A 53 -1.54 -2.95 -12.65
C THR A 53 -0.34 -1.99 -12.82
N THR A 54 0.72 -2.40 -13.52
CA THR A 54 1.87 -1.55 -13.87
C THR A 54 1.43 -0.45 -14.85
N SER A 55 1.09 0.67 -14.25
CA SER A 55 0.62 1.97 -14.75
C SER A 55 0.89 2.34 -16.22
N ALA A 56 -0.19 2.77 -16.89
CA ALA A 56 -0.10 3.81 -17.89
C ALA A 56 0.15 5.15 -17.17
N ALA A 57 1.31 5.77 -17.44
CA ALA A 57 1.73 7.06 -16.90
C ALA A 57 0.60 8.10 -16.96
N THR A 58 -0.13 8.23 -15.85
CA THR A 58 -1.19 9.23 -15.66
C THR A 58 -0.60 10.31 -14.79
N GLU A 59 -0.67 11.58 -15.23
CA GLU A 59 -0.25 12.70 -14.39
C GLU A 59 -1.10 12.70 -13.10
N LEU A 60 -0.46 12.41 -11.97
CA LEU A 60 -1.12 12.37 -10.67
C LEU A 60 -1.42 13.78 -10.20
N SER A 61 -2.70 14.06 -9.90
CA SER A 61 -3.09 15.34 -9.30
C SER A 61 -2.70 15.42 -7.82
N ASP A 62 -2.71 16.63 -7.25
CA ASP A 62 -2.49 16.82 -5.81
C ASP A 62 -3.55 16.09 -4.96
N GLU A 63 -4.78 15.95 -5.48
CA GLU A 63 -5.84 15.19 -4.80
C GLU A 63 -5.52 13.69 -4.77
N ASP A 64 -4.94 13.16 -5.84
CA ASP A 64 -4.56 11.75 -5.95
C ASP A 64 -3.44 11.39 -4.96
N ARG A 65 -2.52 12.32 -4.74
CA ARG A 65 -1.42 12.20 -3.77
C ARG A 65 -1.87 12.34 -2.32
N ARG A 66 -3.04 12.94 -2.07
CA ARG A 66 -3.53 13.19 -0.71
C ARG A 66 -3.65 11.88 0.07
N ILE A 67 -3.20 11.90 1.32
CA ILE A 67 -3.27 10.72 2.18
C ILE A 67 -4.70 10.47 2.66
N GLY A 68 -5.20 9.27 2.41
CA GLY A 68 -6.51 8.81 2.80
C GLY A 68 -6.56 8.26 4.23
N PRO A 69 -7.71 7.71 4.65
CA PRO A 69 -7.88 7.16 5.99
C PRO A 69 -7.01 5.92 6.24
N HIS A 70 -6.77 5.61 7.52
CA HIS A 70 -6.14 4.35 7.92
C HIS A 70 -6.99 3.15 7.47
N VAL A 71 -6.37 2.24 6.74
CA VAL A 71 -6.98 0.98 6.29
C VAL A 71 -6.32 -0.21 6.98
N LYS A 72 -7.10 -1.27 7.22
CA LYS A 72 -6.61 -2.47 7.89
C LYS A 72 -5.89 -3.37 6.90
N VAL A 73 -4.78 -3.95 7.36
CA VAL A 73 -4.07 -5.04 6.69
C VAL A 73 -3.97 -6.19 7.69
N ARG A 74 -4.35 -7.40 7.26
CA ARG A 74 -4.42 -8.59 8.13
C ARG A 74 -3.54 -9.71 7.57
N PRO A 75 -2.21 -9.51 7.49
CA PRO A 75 -1.32 -10.55 7.01
C PRO A 75 -1.31 -11.75 7.98
N PRO A 76 -1.08 -12.97 7.48
CA PRO A 76 -0.78 -14.11 8.32
C PRO A 76 0.38 -13.81 9.26
N ARG A 77 0.38 -14.41 10.45
CA ARG A 77 1.36 -14.11 11.51
C ARG A 77 2.81 -14.17 11.04
N VAL A 78 3.16 -15.19 10.25
CA VAL A 78 4.51 -15.35 9.69
C VAL A 78 4.96 -14.17 8.83
N VAL A 79 4.03 -13.50 8.14
CA VAL A 79 4.33 -12.30 7.35
C VAL A 79 4.32 -11.06 8.25
N ALA A 80 3.40 -11.00 9.22
CA ALA A 80 3.36 -9.93 10.21
C ALA A 80 4.67 -9.79 11.01
N ASP A 81 5.24 -10.92 11.44
CA ASP A 81 6.48 -10.97 12.22
C ASP A 81 7.68 -10.43 11.40
N ILE A 82 7.71 -10.70 10.08
CA ILE A 82 8.76 -10.17 9.19
C ILE A 82 8.63 -8.65 9.04
N ILE A 83 7.39 -8.16 8.83
CA ILE A 83 7.10 -6.72 8.73
C ILE A 83 7.57 -5.97 9.97
N ASP A 84 7.27 -6.51 11.15
CA ASP A 84 7.63 -5.91 12.44
C ASP A 84 9.17 -5.79 12.60
N VAL A 85 9.95 -6.70 12.02
CA VAL A 85 11.42 -6.61 11.99
C VAL A 85 11.90 -5.60 10.95
N ASP A 86 11.37 -5.66 9.73
CA ASP A 86 11.89 -4.88 8.61
C ASP A 86 11.62 -3.38 8.74
N HIS A 87 10.43 -2.98 9.20
CA HIS A 87 10.16 -1.55 9.40
C HIS A 87 11.07 -0.95 10.49
N MET A 88 11.37 -1.72 11.54
CA MET A 88 12.29 -1.30 12.61
C MET A 88 13.72 -1.20 12.10
N ARG A 89 14.16 -2.18 11.30
CA ARG A 89 15.50 -2.18 10.70
C ARG A 89 15.71 -0.98 9.76
N LEU A 90 14.65 -0.59 9.03
CA LEU A 90 14.68 0.57 8.14
C LEU A 90 14.48 1.91 8.88
N GLY A 91 14.05 1.88 10.15
CA GLY A 91 13.77 3.08 10.93
C GLY A 91 12.53 3.85 10.45
N ILE A 92 11.58 3.16 9.82
CA ILE A 92 10.38 3.75 9.21
C ILE A 92 9.15 3.38 10.04
N GLU A 93 8.16 4.27 10.11
CA GLU A 93 6.88 3.94 10.73
C GLU A 93 6.21 2.77 9.98
N ARG A 94 5.70 1.79 10.71
CA ARG A 94 5.08 0.60 10.11
C ARG A 94 3.96 0.94 9.12
N SER A 95 3.16 1.98 9.40
CA SER A 95 2.09 2.43 8.48
C SER A 95 2.66 2.92 7.15
N THR A 96 3.71 3.75 7.18
CA THR A 96 4.44 4.25 6.01
C THR A 96 5.11 3.12 5.26
N TYR A 97 5.75 2.18 5.96
CA TYR A 97 6.40 1.04 5.33
C TYR A 97 5.41 0.13 4.58
N LEU A 98 4.25 -0.15 5.18
CA LEU A 98 3.18 -0.88 4.49
C LEU A 98 2.63 -0.09 3.30
N ALA A 99 2.53 1.23 3.42
CA ALA A 99 2.07 2.07 2.33
C ALA A 99 3.03 2.01 1.15
N ASP A 100 4.34 2.11 1.38
CA ASP A 100 5.38 1.99 0.35
C ASP A 100 5.28 0.66 -0.41
N ILE A 101 5.11 -0.46 0.31
CA ILE A 101 4.92 -1.79 -0.30
C ILE A 101 3.71 -1.77 -1.24
N VAL A 102 2.58 -1.24 -0.77
CA VAL A 102 1.33 -1.24 -1.55
C VAL A 102 1.44 -0.29 -2.74
N CYS A 103 1.97 0.92 -2.57
CA CYS A 103 2.18 1.88 -3.66
C CYS A 103 3.03 1.25 -4.77
N HIS A 104 4.12 0.57 -4.41
CA HIS A 104 4.99 -0.10 -5.36
C HIS A 104 4.25 -1.19 -6.16
N HIS A 105 3.55 -2.09 -5.48
CA HIS A 105 2.85 -3.22 -6.11
C HIS A 105 1.55 -2.83 -6.82
N MET A 106 0.97 -1.68 -6.50
CA MET A 106 -0.18 -1.13 -7.23
C MET A 106 0.23 -0.27 -8.44
N GLY A 107 1.52 -0.22 -8.77
CA GLY A 107 2.02 0.49 -9.95
C GLY A 107 2.20 2.00 -9.75
N TYR A 108 2.32 2.47 -8.51
CA TYR A 108 2.59 3.88 -8.16
C TYR A 108 3.93 4.02 -7.40
N PRO A 109 5.07 3.59 -7.96
CA PRO A 109 6.37 3.69 -7.29
C PRO A 109 6.79 5.13 -6.98
N GLU A 110 6.30 6.12 -7.71
CA GLU A 110 6.52 7.55 -7.46
C GLU A 110 5.86 8.07 -6.18
N LEU A 111 4.89 7.34 -5.62
CA LEU A 111 4.22 7.67 -4.36
C LEU A 111 4.89 7.05 -3.13
N VAL A 112 5.91 6.21 -3.33
CA VAL A 112 6.75 5.68 -2.25
C VAL A 112 7.40 6.85 -1.52
N ARG A 113 7.09 6.99 -0.23
CA ARG A 113 7.54 8.07 0.66
C ARG A 113 7.07 9.51 0.31
N ASP A 114 6.09 9.68 -0.57
CA ASP A 114 5.30 10.94 -0.69
C ASP A 114 4.28 11.07 0.48
N THR A 115 4.24 10.05 1.37
CA THR A 115 3.30 9.94 2.49
C THR A 115 3.68 10.76 3.72
N GLU A 116 4.97 11.06 3.91
CA GLU A 116 5.46 11.87 5.03
C GLU A 116 5.64 13.35 4.66
N VAL A 117 5.92 13.65 3.39
CA VAL A 117 6.13 15.03 2.90
C VAL A 117 4.87 15.88 3.05
N GLN A 118 3.67 15.29 2.98
CA GLN A 118 2.42 16.02 3.18
C GLN A 118 2.07 16.30 4.66
N LYS A 119 2.81 15.75 5.63
CA LYS A 119 2.64 16.09 7.05
C LYS A 119 3.44 17.32 7.47
N GLU A 120 4.42 17.76 6.68
CA GLU A 120 5.16 19.01 6.90
C GLU A 120 4.48 20.19 6.18
N GLY A 121 3.20 20.41 6.47
CA GLY A 121 2.65 21.75 6.48
C GLY A 121 3.32 22.52 7.63
N LEU A 122 4.52 23.05 7.37
CA LEU A 122 5.22 23.99 8.23
C LEU A 122 4.23 25.04 8.76
N PRO A 123 4.20 25.37 10.07
CA PRO A 123 3.52 26.58 10.49
C PRO A 123 4.30 27.74 9.86
N LEU A 124 3.71 28.41 8.86
CA LEU A 124 4.14 29.74 8.44
C LEU A 124 3.81 30.70 9.58
N ALA A 125 4.65 30.67 10.62
CA ALA A 125 4.85 31.82 11.48
C ALA A 125 5.85 32.72 10.76
N MET A 126 5.34 33.70 10.00
CA MET A 126 5.93 35.03 9.82
C MET A 126 4.80 36.03 9.59
#